data_AF-A0A6B0V5M3-F1
#
_entry.id   AF-A0A6B0V5M3-F1
#
_cell.length_a   1.000
_cell.length_b   1.000
_cell.length_c   1.000
_cell.angle_alpha   90.00
_cell.angle_beta   90.00
_cell.angle_gamma   90.00
#
_symmetry.space_group_name_H-M   'P 1'
#
loop_
_entity.id
_entity.type
_entity.pdbx_description
1 polymer ?
#
loop_
_entity_poly.entity_id
_entity_poly.type
_entity_poly.pdbx_seq_one_letter_code
_entity_poly.pdbx_strand_id
1 'polypeptide(L)'
;MAATRSPCFFWWCKGVTLAFLLAACVTLPSVGARRRRIFHDCTERHLEESEDIADLVVSATVERLLHGGAQVSARVKRVFKGPRELNGSVVLVEGLDGEGLCDAKLREGDTRLFLLEEVAASMARTKVLASPLRVTLPNLDKLQAAVHDEPYRRRLHERDLPCESKYCPWNGDCNESRLGVAQCSCPGSCAYDPLAVPVCGLDGVTYASRCKLRVDSCRQQKRLWAKTLGACQKQPLFYSPRSYLR
;
A
#
# COMPACT_ATOMS: atom_id res chain seq x y z
N MET A 1 -47.82 50.26 33.45
CA MET A 1 -47.73 49.32 34.57
C MET A 1 -46.26 49.00 34.80
N ALA A 2 -45.67 49.74 35.74
CA ALA A 2 -44.34 49.60 36.32
C ALA A 2 -44.30 48.32 37.21
N ALA A 3 -43.21 47.71 37.66
CA ALA A 3 -41.76 47.89 37.50
C ALA A 3 -41.06 46.67 38.15
N THR A 4 -39.94 46.26 37.57
CA THR A 4 -38.62 45.90 38.18
C THR A 4 -38.50 45.10 39.50
N ARG A 5 -37.58 44.12 39.50
CA ARG A 5 -36.31 44.00 40.30
C ARG A 5 -36.00 42.58 40.80
N SER A 6 -34.77 42.15 40.51
CA SER A 6 -33.92 41.13 41.17
C SER A 6 -33.72 41.43 42.68
N PRO A 7 -32.81 40.77 43.43
CA PRO A 7 -32.39 39.37 43.58
C PRO A 7 -32.47 38.96 45.09
N CYS A 8 -31.89 37.81 45.51
CA CYS A 8 -31.25 37.52 46.83
C CYS A 8 -31.26 36.00 47.07
N PHE A 9 -30.13 35.29 47.02
CA PHE A 9 -29.17 35.06 48.12
C PHE A 9 -29.79 34.52 49.42
N PHE A 10 -29.36 33.28 49.75
CA PHE A 10 -29.01 32.80 51.08
C PHE A 10 -30.12 32.76 52.15
N TRP A 11 -30.56 31.56 52.55
CA TRP A 11 -30.00 30.92 53.77
C TRP A 11 -30.58 29.53 54.03
N TRP A 12 -29.66 28.67 54.48
CA TRP A 12 -29.92 27.46 55.25
C TRP A 12 -30.59 27.78 56.60
N CYS A 13 -31.56 26.96 56.99
CA CYS A 13 -31.74 26.52 58.38
C CYS A 13 -32.31 25.09 58.33
N LYS A 14 -31.48 24.09 58.65
CA LYS A 14 -31.54 23.30 59.90
C LYS A 14 -32.90 22.66 60.11
N GLY A 15 -33.05 21.38 59.73
CA GLY A 15 -32.82 20.23 60.62
C GLY A 15 -34.20 19.61 60.91
N VAL A 16 -34.44 18.31 60.99
CA VAL A 16 -33.74 17.26 61.71
C VAL A 16 -34.37 15.92 61.28
N THR A 17 -33.50 14.99 60.89
CA THR A 17 -33.56 13.51 60.97
C THR A 17 -34.88 12.72 60.97
N LEU A 18 -34.99 11.79 60.02
CA LEU A 18 -35.35 10.38 60.24
C LEU A 18 -34.81 9.60 59.03
N ALA A 19 -33.65 8.95 59.17
CA ALA A 19 -33.51 7.51 59.36
C ALA A 19 -33.59 6.70 58.04
N PHE A 20 -32.59 5.83 57.86
CA PHE A 20 -32.49 4.64 56.99
C PHE A 20 -31.35 4.64 55.95
N LEU A 21 -30.19 4.18 56.45
CA LEU A 21 -29.38 3.06 55.95
C LEU A 21 -29.22 2.82 54.43
N LEU A 22 -27.95 2.95 54.02
CA LEU A 22 -27.14 1.99 53.25
C LEU A 22 -27.39 1.79 51.74
N ALA A 23 -26.40 2.31 50.99
CA ALA A 23 -25.59 1.57 50.01
C ALA A 23 -26.29 0.96 48.77
N ALA A 24 -26.14 1.64 47.64
CA ALA A 24 -25.93 0.98 46.35
C ALA A 24 -25.18 1.91 45.40
N CYS A 25 -23.85 1.88 45.51
CA CYS A 25 -22.96 2.25 44.42
C CYS A 25 -23.09 1.13 43.38
N VAL A 26 -23.89 1.33 42.33
CA VAL A 26 -23.88 0.47 41.15
C VAL A 26 -23.57 1.33 39.95
N THR A 27 -22.30 1.23 39.57
CA THR A 27 -21.71 1.49 38.26
C THR A 27 -22.73 1.58 37.12
N LEU A 28 -22.84 2.75 36.52
CA LEU A 28 -23.39 2.92 35.18
C LEU A 28 -22.64 1.96 34.23
N PRO A 29 -23.28 0.96 33.62
CA PRO A 29 -22.63 0.18 32.61
C PRO A 29 -22.43 1.11 31.41
N SER A 30 -21.17 1.33 31.06
CA SER A 30 -20.74 1.83 29.78
C SER A 30 -21.29 0.89 28.70
N VAL A 31 -22.47 1.23 28.17
CA VAL A 31 -22.98 0.63 26.93
C VAL A 31 -22.06 1.13 25.83
N GLY A 32 -20.96 0.41 25.64
CA GLY A 32 -20.11 0.53 24.47
C GLY A 32 -20.99 0.25 23.26
N ALA A 33 -21.38 1.32 22.57
CA ALA A 33 -21.99 1.25 21.26
C ALA A 33 -20.97 0.59 20.32
N ARG A 34 -20.99 -0.74 20.25
CA ARG A 34 -20.40 -1.47 19.13
C ARG A 34 -21.14 -0.96 17.91
N ARG A 35 -20.50 -0.07 17.14
CA ARG A 35 -20.86 0.20 15.75
C ARG A 35 -20.88 -1.15 15.05
N ARG A 36 -22.05 -1.77 14.98
CA ARG A 36 -22.31 -2.79 13.96
C ARG A 36 -22.13 -2.03 12.65
N ARG A 37 -21.09 -2.37 11.90
CA ARG A 37 -21.02 -1.98 10.50
C ARG A 37 -22.29 -2.55 9.89
N ILE A 38 -23.25 -1.68 9.58
CA ILE A 38 -24.37 -2.02 8.71
C ILE A 38 -23.68 -2.38 7.41
N PHE A 39 -23.59 -3.69 7.15
CA PHE A 39 -23.17 -4.18 5.86
C PHE A 39 -24.33 -3.80 4.94
N HIS A 40 -24.15 -2.73 4.16
CA HIS A 40 -25.06 -2.46 3.07
C HIS A 40 -24.93 -3.65 2.13
N ASP A 41 -25.96 -4.48 2.10
CA ASP A 41 -26.06 -5.54 1.13
C ASP A 41 -26.16 -4.87 -0.24
N CYS A 42 -25.14 -5.06 -1.06
CA CYS A 42 -25.08 -4.47 -2.38
C CYS A 42 -25.31 -5.57 -3.39
N THR A 43 -26.42 -5.46 -4.10
CA THR A 43 -26.85 -6.43 -5.11
C THR A 43 -26.28 -6.02 -6.47
N GLU A 44 -24.98 -6.13 -6.62
CA GLU A 44 -24.29 -5.98 -7.91
C GLU A 44 -24.05 -7.36 -8.55
N ARG A 45 -24.00 -7.41 -9.88
CA ARG A 45 -23.78 -8.64 -10.64
C ARG A 45 -22.42 -9.25 -10.33
N HIS A 46 -22.32 -10.57 -10.51
CA HIS A 46 -21.02 -11.23 -10.44
C HIS A 46 -20.11 -10.77 -11.58
N LEU A 47 -18.80 -10.88 -11.36
CA LEU A 47 -17.80 -10.41 -12.32
C LEU A 47 -17.89 -11.19 -13.64
N GLU A 48 -18.12 -12.49 -13.52
CA GLU A 48 -18.26 -13.43 -14.63
C GLU A 48 -19.46 -13.06 -15.51
N GLU A 49 -20.64 -12.83 -14.91
CA GLU A 49 -21.84 -12.40 -15.63
C GLU A 49 -21.67 -11.03 -16.32
N SER A 50 -20.93 -10.13 -15.69
CA SER A 50 -20.67 -8.80 -16.25
C SER A 50 -19.66 -8.85 -17.39
N GLU A 51 -18.73 -9.81 -17.35
CA GLU A 51 -17.75 -10.07 -18.40
C GLU A 51 -18.42 -10.70 -19.63
N ASP A 52 -19.36 -11.63 -19.44
CA ASP A 52 -20.14 -12.25 -20.52
C ASP A 52 -20.82 -11.20 -21.41
N ILE A 53 -21.33 -10.13 -20.80
CA ILE A 53 -22.03 -9.02 -21.48
C ILE A 53 -21.04 -7.99 -22.04
N ALA A 54 -19.84 -7.86 -21.46
CA ALA A 54 -18.91 -6.80 -21.83
C ALA A 54 -18.25 -7.05 -23.19
N ASP A 55 -18.38 -6.08 -24.10
CA ASP A 55 -17.67 -6.06 -25.39
C ASP A 55 -16.21 -5.61 -25.21
N LEU A 56 -15.96 -4.76 -24.22
CA LEU A 56 -14.67 -4.13 -23.97
C LEU A 56 -14.29 -4.24 -22.50
N VAL A 57 -13.12 -4.82 -22.24
CA VAL A 57 -12.53 -4.91 -20.90
C VAL A 57 -11.15 -4.29 -20.93
N VAL A 58 -10.94 -3.23 -20.15
CA VAL A 58 -9.72 -2.41 -20.21
C VAL A 58 -9.21 -2.02 -18.83
N SER A 59 -7.90 -1.81 -18.69
CA SER A 59 -7.37 -0.94 -17.66
C SER A 59 -7.28 0.48 -18.21
N ALA A 60 -7.82 1.45 -17.48
CA ALA A 60 -7.78 2.85 -17.90
C ALA A 60 -7.52 3.77 -16.72
N THR A 61 -6.82 4.88 -16.98
CA THR A 61 -6.57 5.95 -16.02
C THR A 61 -7.51 7.10 -16.30
N VAL A 62 -8.24 7.55 -15.27
CA VAL A 62 -9.16 8.69 -15.35
C VAL A 62 -8.35 9.96 -15.60
N GLU A 63 -8.56 10.61 -16.73
CA GLU A 63 -7.95 11.91 -17.03
C GLU A 63 -8.77 13.05 -16.45
N ARG A 64 -10.10 12.99 -16.60
CA ARG A 64 -11.03 14.04 -16.15
C ARG A 64 -12.38 13.46 -15.74
N LEU A 65 -12.97 14.06 -14.71
CA LEU A 65 -14.35 13.81 -14.31
C LEU A 65 -15.29 14.74 -15.07
N LEU A 66 -16.44 14.23 -15.52
CA LEU A 66 -17.46 14.96 -16.26
C LEU A 66 -18.81 14.80 -15.55
N HIS A 67 -19.72 15.75 -15.75
CA HIS A 67 -21.09 15.70 -15.20
C HIS A 67 -21.15 15.34 -13.70
N GLY A 68 -20.30 15.98 -12.89
CA GLY A 68 -20.25 15.74 -11.44
C GLY A 68 -19.76 14.35 -11.02
N GLY A 69 -19.18 13.57 -11.94
CA GLY A 69 -18.69 12.21 -11.71
C GLY A 69 -19.53 11.10 -12.35
N ALA A 70 -20.65 11.44 -13.00
CA ALA A 70 -21.48 10.48 -13.72
C ALA A 70 -20.80 9.94 -14.99
N GLN A 71 -19.85 10.70 -15.55
CA GLN A 71 -19.07 10.31 -16.72
C GLN A 71 -17.58 10.63 -16.50
N VAL A 72 -16.70 9.90 -17.19
CA VAL A 72 -15.26 10.17 -17.15
C VAL A 72 -14.61 10.03 -18.51
N SER A 73 -13.62 10.87 -18.78
CA SER A 73 -12.66 10.68 -19.87
C SER A 73 -11.51 9.84 -19.32
N ALA A 74 -11.30 8.65 -19.86
CA ALA A 74 -10.30 7.72 -19.37
C ALA A 74 -9.34 7.29 -20.48
N ARG A 75 -8.03 7.32 -20.21
CA ARG A 75 -7.02 6.83 -21.13
C ARG A 75 -6.76 5.35 -20.90
N VAL A 76 -6.97 4.55 -21.94
CA VAL A 76 -6.72 3.11 -21.92
C VAL A 76 -5.22 2.84 -21.82
N LYS A 77 -4.85 1.94 -20.90
CA LYS A 77 -3.48 1.46 -20.66
C LYS A 77 -3.28 0.04 -21.18
N ARG A 78 -4.30 -0.81 -21.12
CA ARG A 78 -4.28 -2.17 -21.64
C ARG A 78 -5.69 -2.63 -21.98
N VAL A 79 -5.82 -3.38 -23.06
CA VAL A 79 -7.05 -4.06 -23.48
C VAL A 79 -6.93 -5.55 -23.13
N PHE A 80 -7.91 -6.07 -22.40
CA PHE A 80 -8.03 -7.49 -22.04
C PHE A 80 -9.03 -8.21 -22.96
N LYS A 81 -10.14 -7.55 -23.29
CA LYS A 81 -11.17 -7.99 -24.25
C LYS A 81 -11.56 -6.79 -25.12
N GLY A 82 -11.83 -7.00 -26.41
CA GLY A 82 -12.18 -5.94 -27.37
C GLY A 82 -11.03 -5.50 -28.30
N PRO A 83 -11.23 -4.45 -29.13
CA PRO A 83 -10.27 -4.00 -30.15
C PRO A 83 -8.98 -3.44 -29.54
N ARG A 84 -7.83 -3.96 -30.00
CA ARG A 84 -6.51 -3.64 -29.44
C ARG A 84 -6.02 -2.23 -29.81
N GLU A 85 -6.59 -1.65 -30.86
CA GLU A 85 -6.32 -0.30 -31.37
C GLU A 85 -6.73 0.77 -30.36
N LEU A 86 -7.58 0.42 -29.39
CA LEU A 86 -7.94 1.31 -28.29
C LEU A 86 -6.80 1.49 -27.27
N ASN A 87 -5.71 0.72 -27.33
CA ASN A 87 -4.62 0.88 -26.40
C ASN A 87 -3.93 2.26 -26.55
N GLY A 88 -3.88 3.03 -25.47
CA GLY A 88 -3.40 4.42 -25.47
C GLY A 88 -4.46 5.45 -25.86
N SER A 89 -5.57 5.02 -26.45
CA SER A 89 -6.70 5.87 -26.84
C SER A 89 -7.48 6.35 -25.61
N VAL A 90 -8.20 7.45 -25.79
CA VAL A 90 -9.08 8.01 -24.76
C VAL A 90 -10.51 7.58 -25.07
N VAL A 91 -11.18 7.01 -24.07
CA VAL A 91 -12.58 6.57 -24.15
C VAL A 91 -13.44 7.39 -23.21
N LEU A 92 -14.68 7.63 -23.60
CA LEU A 92 -15.68 8.25 -22.73
C LEU A 92 -16.48 7.13 -22.06
N VAL A 93 -16.40 7.08 -20.72
CA VAL A 93 -17.13 6.11 -19.90
C VAL A 93 -18.31 6.79 -19.24
N GLU A 94 -19.49 6.24 -19.45
CA GLU A 94 -20.77 6.77 -18.97
C GLU A 94 -21.47 5.77 -18.01
N GLY A 95 -22.44 6.26 -17.25
CA GLY A 95 -23.27 5.43 -16.36
C GLY A 95 -22.67 5.14 -14.98
N LEU A 96 -21.70 5.93 -14.53
CA LEU A 96 -21.06 5.77 -13.21
C LEU A 96 -21.97 6.22 -12.04
N ASP A 97 -23.11 6.82 -12.34
CA ASP A 97 -24.16 7.23 -11.41
C ASP A 97 -25.33 6.23 -11.35
N GLY A 98 -25.24 5.09 -12.04
CA GLY A 98 -26.30 4.08 -12.07
C GLY A 98 -26.57 3.43 -10.71
N GLU A 99 -27.85 3.17 -10.42
CA GLU A 99 -28.31 2.60 -9.14
C GLU A 99 -27.82 1.15 -8.86
N GLY A 100 -27.26 0.48 -9.87
CA GLY A 100 -26.77 -0.91 -9.77
C GLY A 100 -25.28 -1.06 -9.43
N LEU A 101 -24.57 0.03 -9.14
CA LEU A 101 -23.11 0.01 -8.88
C LEU A 101 -22.81 0.19 -7.40
N CYS A 102 -21.99 -0.69 -6.82
CA CYS A 102 -21.57 -0.60 -5.41
C CYS A 102 -20.47 0.45 -5.15
N ASP A 103 -19.48 0.56 -6.04
CA ASP A 103 -18.33 1.47 -5.90
C ASP A 103 -17.95 2.08 -7.25
N ALA A 104 -18.67 3.12 -7.65
CA ALA A 104 -18.41 3.87 -8.87
C ALA A 104 -17.67 5.20 -8.66
N LYS A 105 -17.26 5.51 -7.42
CA LYS A 105 -16.64 6.80 -7.11
C LYS A 105 -15.20 6.83 -7.60
N LEU A 106 -14.94 7.71 -8.56
CA LEU A 106 -13.61 7.91 -9.16
C LEU A 106 -13.02 9.28 -8.84
N ARG A 107 -11.70 9.39 -9.04
CA ARG A 107 -10.93 10.64 -8.98
C ARG A 107 -10.05 10.76 -10.21
N GLU A 108 -9.64 11.97 -10.54
CA GLU A 108 -8.61 12.16 -11.57
C GLU A 108 -7.31 11.47 -11.15
N GLY A 109 -6.70 10.74 -12.09
CA GLY A 109 -5.53 9.91 -11.85
C GLY A 109 -5.84 8.48 -11.37
N ASP A 110 -7.08 8.16 -10.96
CA ASP A 110 -7.44 6.79 -10.59
C ASP A 110 -7.24 5.85 -11.80
N THR A 111 -6.56 4.74 -11.58
CA THR A 111 -6.46 3.66 -12.56
C THR A 111 -7.30 2.48 -12.10
N ARG A 112 -8.28 2.08 -12.92
CA ARG A 112 -9.23 1.01 -12.64
C ARG A 112 -9.37 0.06 -13.82
N LEU A 113 -9.92 -1.12 -13.56
CA LEU A 113 -10.38 -2.06 -14.58
C LEU A 113 -11.85 -1.74 -14.87
N PHE A 114 -12.17 -1.50 -16.13
CA PHE A 114 -13.51 -1.17 -16.59
C PHE A 114 -14.05 -2.31 -17.44
N LEU A 115 -15.29 -2.72 -17.15
CA LEU A 115 -16.09 -3.62 -17.96
C LEU A 115 -17.14 -2.76 -18.65
N LEU A 116 -17.08 -2.72 -19.98
CA LEU A 116 -17.73 -1.73 -20.80
C LEU A 116 -18.55 -2.40 -21.90
N GLU A 117 -19.77 -1.89 -22.09
CA GLU A 117 -20.64 -2.16 -23.23
C GLU A 117 -20.40 -1.09 -24.30
N GLU A 118 -20.19 -1.48 -25.55
CA GLU A 118 -19.93 -0.55 -26.64
C GLU A 118 -21.25 0.06 -27.15
N VAL A 119 -21.43 1.37 -26.96
CA VAL A 119 -22.64 2.07 -27.43
C VAL A 119 -22.24 3.17 -28.42
N ALA A 120 -22.44 2.86 -29.71
CA ALA A 120 -22.22 3.68 -30.91
C ALA A 120 -20.79 3.71 -31.49
N ALA A 121 -20.68 3.16 -32.70
CA ALA A 121 -19.45 2.97 -33.48
C ALA A 121 -18.71 4.26 -33.93
N SER A 122 -19.18 5.46 -33.58
CA SER A 122 -18.66 6.72 -34.12
C SER A 122 -17.99 7.65 -33.12
N MET A 123 -17.94 7.34 -31.81
CA MET A 123 -17.37 8.28 -30.81
C MET A 123 -16.65 7.64 -29.61
N ALA A 124 -16.33 6.34 -29.62
CA ALA A 124 -15.68 5.65 -28.48
C ALA A 124 -16.40 5.91 -27.13
N ARG A 125 -17.73 6.01 -27.18
CA ARG A 125 -18.60 6.10 -26.02
C ARG A 125 -18.89 4.69 -25.53
N THR A 126 -18.78 4.51 -24.23
CA THR A 126 -18.92 3.21 -23.60
C THR A 126 -19.70 3.35 -22.31
N LYS A 127 -20.56 2.38 -22.02
CA LYS A 127 -21.34 2.36 -20.79
C LYS A 127 -20.73 1.36 -19.83
N VAL A 128 -20.62 1.75 -18.56
CA VAL A 128 -20.12 0.84 -17.52
C VAL A 128 -21.18 -0.21 -17.17
N LEU A 129 -20.75 -1.47 -17.10
CA LEU A 129 -21.61 -2.61 -16.75
C LEU A 129 -21.55 -2.98 -15.26
N ALA A 130 -20.40 -2.74 -14.62
CA ALA A 130 -20.14 -3.06 -13.22
C ALA A 130 -19.12 -2.07 -12.61
N SER A 131 -19.07 -2.00 -11.29
CA SER A 131 -18.23 -1.07 -10.54
C SER A 131 -16.75 -1.21 -10.95
N PRO A 132 -16.07 -0.10 -11.32
CA PRO A 132 -14.68 -0.15 -11.75
C PRO A 132 -13.75 -0.77 -10.70
N LEU A 133 -13.17 -1.92 -11.03
CA LEU A 133 -12.37 -2.68 -10.10
C LEU A 133 -11.00 -2.02 -9.89
N ARG A 134 -10.46 -2.14 -8.67
CA ARG A 134 -9.07 -1.75 -8.41
C ARG A 134 -8.11 -2.66 -9.15
N VAL A 135 -7.01 -2.09 -9.66
CA VAL A 135 -5.92 -2.87 -10.24
C VAL A 135 -5.16 -3.57 -9.12
N THR A 136 -5.54 -4.81 -8.85
CA THR A 136 -4.90 -5.69 -7.87
C THR A 136 -4.68 -7.05 -8.49
N LEU A 137 -3.67 -7.76 -8.01
CA LEU A 137 -3.36 -9.12 -8.45
C LEU A 137 -4.60 -10.05 -8.41
N PRO A 138 -5.38 -10.15 -7.32
CA PRO A 138 -6.58 -10.99 -7.29
C PRO A 138 -7.66 -10.59 -8.31
N ASN A 139 -7.89 -9.29 -8.52
CA ASN A 139 -8.88 -8.84 -9.50
C ASN A 139 -8.42 -9.13 -10.93
N LEU A 140 -7.12 -8.96 -11.22
CA LEU A 140 -6.54 -9.27 -12.51
C LEU A 140 -6.66 -10.76 -12.82
N ASP A 141 -6.37 -11.64 -11.87
CA ASP A 141 -6.51 -13.09 -12.10
C ASP A 141 -7.96 -13.49 -12.37
N LYS A 142 -8.90 -12.98 -11.57
CA LYS A 142 -10.32 -13.27 -11.77
C LYS A 142 -10.81 -12.78 -13.13
N LEU A 143 -10.42 -11.55 -13.48
CA LEU A 143 -10.79 -10.95 -14.76
C LEU A 143 -10.18 -11.70 -15.94
N GLN A 144 -8.91 -12.07 -15.87
CA GLN A 144 -8.25 -12.84 -16.91
C GLN A 144 -8.84 -14.23 -17.02
N ALA A 145 -9.15 -14.88 -15.89
CA ALA A 145 -9.82 -16.17 -15.88
C ALA A 145 -11.19 -16.08 -16.57
N ALA A 146 -12.00 -15.06 -16.24
CA ALA A 146 -13.29 -14.83 -16.89
C ALA A 146 -13.12 -14.58 -18.41
N VAL A 147 -12.27 -13.65 -18.81
CA VAL A 147 -12.01 -13.30 -20.22
C VAL A 147 -11.49 -14.48 -21.05
N HIS A 148 -10.77 -15.42 -20.43
CA HIS A 148 -10.20 -16.60 -21.08
C HIS A 148 -11.07 -17.86 -20.93
N ASP A 149 -12.24 -17.76 -20.29
CA ASP A 149 -13.11 -18.90 -19.95
C ASP A 149 -12.36 -20.00 -19.18
N GLU A 150 -11.46 -19.58 -18.28
CA GLU A 150 -10.69 -20.46 -17.41
C GLU A 150 -11.27 -20.46 -15.98
N PRO A 151 -11.26 -21.60 -15.28
CA PRO A 151 -11.70 -21.63 -13.89
C PRO A 151 -10.75 -20.79 -13.03
N TYR A 152 -11.28 -19.77 -12.34
CA TYR A 152 -10.47 -18.96 -11.43
C TYR A 152 -9.90 -19.83 -10.29
N ARG A 153 -8.57 -19.95 -10.28
CA ARG A 153 -7.82 -20.57 -9.19
C ARG A 153 -7.25 -19.46 -8.32
N ARG A 154 -7.61 -19.45 -7.04
CA ARG A 154 -6.94 -18.59 -6.07
C ARG A 154 -5.45 -18.87 -6.13
N ARG A 155 -4.63 -17.81 -6.27
CA ARG A 155 -3.20 -17.90 -6.04
C ARG A 155 -2.98 -18.56 -4.68
N LEU A 156 -2.45 -19.77 -4.71
CA LEU A 156 -1.82 -20.32 -3.52
C LEU A 156 -0.61 -19.43 -3.27
N HIS A 157 -0.56 -18.82 -2.09
CA HIS A 157 0.68 -18.22 -1.64
C HIS A 157 1.64 -19.40 -1.48
N GLU A 158 2.50 -19.62 -2.47
CA GLU A 158 3.64 -20.51 -2.31
C GLU A 158 4.34 -20.03 -1.04
N ARG A 159 4.53 -20.94 -0.08
CA ARG A 159 5.21 -20.58 1.16
C ARG A 159 6.61 -20.14 0.75
N ASP A 160 6.93 -18.87 1.00
CA ASP A 160 8.29 -18.35 0.81
C ASP A 160 9.28 -19.36 1.38
N LEU A 161 10.28 -19.74 0.58
CA LEU A 161 11.34 -20.60 1.07
C LEU A 161 11.98 -19.94 2.30
N PRO A 162 12.54 -20.73 3.24
CA PRO A 162 13.08 -20.19 4.48
C PRO A 162 14.04 -19.01 4.28
N CYS A 163 14.89 -19.05 3.24
CA CYS A 163 15.83 -17.98 2.94
C CYS A 163 15.26 -16.84 2.07
N GLU A 164 14.08 -17.00 1.47
CA GLU A 164 13.38 -15.92 0.77
C GLU A 164 12.76 -14.92 1.76
N SER A 165 12.29 -15.40 2.91
CA SER A 165 11.67 -14.58 3.96
C SER A 165 12.64 -14.12 5.05
N LYS A 166 13.86 -14.66 5.13
CA LYS A 166 14.83 -14.36 6.20
C LYS A 166 15.90 -13.35 5.78
N TYR A 167 15.89 -12.18 6.41
CA TYR A 167 16.97 -11.20 6.28
C TYR A 167 18.17 -11.54 7.18
N CYS A 168 19.37 -11.67 6.59
CA CYS A 168 20.62 -11.86 7.33
C CYS A 168 21.38 -10.53 7.51
N PRO A 169 21.56 -10.05 8.76
CA PRO A 169 22.26 -8.80 9.02
C PRO A 169 23.77 -8.91 8.75
N TRP A 170 24.43 -7.73 8.69
CA TRP A 170 25.89 -7.59 8.59
C TRP A 170 26.53 -8.25 7.36
N ASN A 171 25.82 -8.33 6.24
CA ASN A 171 26.27 -9.00 5.00
C ASN A 171 26.46 -10.52 5.13
N GLY A 172 25.80 -11.18 6.08
CA GLY A 172 25.75 -12.63 6.17
C GLY A 172 24.95 -13.26 5.01
N ASP A 173 25.32 -14.49 4.65
CA ASP A 173 24.61 -15.28 3.67
C ASP A 173 23.56 -16.17 4.37
N CYS A 174 22.39 -16.31 3.75
CA CYS A 174 21.36 -17.22 4.24
C CYS A 174 21.59 -18.62 3.66
N ASN A 175 21.65 -19.63 4.53
CA ASN A 175 21.68 -21.03 4.13
C ASN A 175 20.52 -21.79 4.77
N GLU A 176 20.03 -22.82 4.08
CA GLU A 176 18.98 -23.69 4.61
C GLU A 176 19.61 -24.87 5.35
N SER A 177 19.20 -25.05 6.61
CA SER A 177 19.57 -26.23 7.39
C SER A 177 18.85 -27.47 6.86
N ARG A 178 19.36 -28.67 7.21
CA ARG A 178 18.73 -29.96 6.88
C ARG A 178 17.30 -30.10 7.40
N LEU A 179 16.90 -29.28 8.37
CA LEU A 179 15.56 -29.21 8.94
C LEU A 179 14.62 -28.22 8.22
N GLY A 180 15.05 -27.64 7.08
CA GLY A 180 14.27 -26.63 6.36
C GLY A 180 14.17 -25.30 7.09
N VAL A 181 15.17 -24.97 7.91
CA VAL A 181 15.23 -23.71 8.66
C VAL A 181 16.34 -22.84 8.10
N ALA A 182 16.01 -21.60 7.75
CA ALA A 182 17.00 -20.63 7.32
C ALA A 182 17.93 -20.22 8.46
N GLN A 183 19.22 -20.24 8.20
CA GLN A 183 20.28 -19.85 9.12
C GLN A 183 21.17 -18.80 8.44
N CYS A 184 21.65 -17.85 9.23
CA CYS A 184 22.56 -16.82 8.73
C CYS A 184 23.97 -17.22 9.10
N SER A 185 24.86 -17.21 8.12
CA SER A 185 26.27 -17.54 8.30
C SER A 185 27.15 -16.48 7.66
N CYS A 186 28.33 -16.24 8.23
CA CYS A 186 29.28 -15.32 7.62
C CYS A 186 30.02 -16.02 6.47
N PRO A 187 30.27 -15.30 5.36
CA PRO A 187 31.02 -15.88 4.26
C PRO A 187 32.39 -16.36 4.76
N GLY A 188 32.73 -17.62 4.49
CA GLY A 188 33.91 -18.27 5.07
C GLY A 188 35.22 -17.74 4.50
N SER A 189 35.28 -17.54 3.18
CA SER A 189 36.42 -16.97 2.49
C SER A 189 35.98 -16.28 1.20
N CYS A 190 36.86 -15.49 0.63
CA CYS A 190 36.66 -14.90 -0.69
C CYS A 190 37.39 -15.74 -1.71
N ALA A 191 36.70 -16.11 -2.80
CA ALA A 191 37.38 -16.66 -3.97
C ALA A 191 38.44 -15.66 -4.46
N TYR A 192 39.56 -16.18 -4.96
CA TYR A 192 40.55 -15.34 -5.61
C TYR A 192 39.93 -14.75 -6.88
N ASP A 193 39.93 -13.42 -6.97
CA ASP A 193 39.46 -12.67 -8.11
C ASP A 193 40.57 -11.71 -8.54
N PRO A 194 41.20 -11.93 -9.72
CA PRO A 194 42.30 -11.08 -10.20
C PRO A 194 41.84 -9.67 -10.59
N LEU A 195 40.54 -9.45 -10.78
CA LEU A 195 39.95 -8.15 -11.08
C LEU A 195 39.43 -7.44 -9.82
N ALA A 196 39.64 -8.02 -8.63
CA ALA A 196 39.20 -7.42 -7.39
C ALA A 196 39.90 -6.08 -7.15
N VAL A 197 39.10 -5.01 -7.07
CA VAL A 197 39.57 -3.67 -6.71
C VAL A 197 39.36 -3.39 -5.22
N PRO A 198 40.29 -2.66 -4.56
CA PRO A 198 40.11 -2.26 -3.17
C PRO A 198 38.90 -1.32 -3.04
N VAL A 199 38.33 -1.28 -1.83
CA VAL A 199 37.20 -0.42 -1.48
C VAL A 199 37.43 0.28 -0.15
N CYS A 200 36.95 1.50 -0.02
CA CYS A 200 36.96 2.24 1.24
C CYS A 200 35.66 1.94 2.00
N GLY A 201 35.75 1.37 3.19
CA GLY A 201 34.61 1.15 4.07
C GLY A 201 34.12 2.44 4.72
N LEU A 202 32.87 2.42 5.20
CA LEU A 202 32.29 3.52 5.97
C LEU A 202 33.01 3.80 7.29
N ASP A 203 33.73 2.81 7.80
CA ASP A 203 34.63 2.91 8.96
C ASP A 203 35.96 3.60 8.63
N GLY A 204 36.16 4.04 7.39
CA GLY A 204 37.41 4.66 6.94
C GLY A 204 38.56 3.67 6.73
N VAL A 205 38.27 2.36 6.74
CA VAL A 205 39.26 1.31 6.52
C VAL A 205 39.25 0.88 5.06
N THR A 206 40.43 0.68 4.48
CA THR A 206 40.56 0.13 3.12
C THR A 206 40.52 -1.39 3.16
N TYR A 207 39.56 -1.97 2.45
CA TYR A 207 39.43 -3.41 2.27
C TYR A 207 39.97 -3.81 0.90
N ALA A 208 40.67 -4.94 0.83
CA ALA A 208 41.28 -5.43 -0.42
C ALA A 208 40.25 -5.74 -1.52
N SER A 209 39.01 -6.03 -1.14
CA SER A 209 37.89 -6.21 -2.08
C SER A 209 36.55 -6.02 -1.38
N ARG A 210 35.48 -5.87 -2.17
CA ARG A 210 34.10 -5.86 -1.64
C ARG A 210 33.75 -7.14 -0.88
N CYS A 211 34.29 -8.29 -1.31
CA CYS A 211 34.09 -9.55 -0.58
C CYS A 211 34.75 -9.51 0.81
N LYS A 212 35.99 -9.02 0.91
CA LYS A 212 36.69 -8.89 2.20
C LYS A 212 35.95 -7.96 3.15
N LEU A 213 35.43 -6.84 2.65
CA LEU A 213 34.56 -5.96 3.41
C LEU A 213 33.32 -6.69 3.93
N ARG A 214 32.64 -7.49 3.10
CA ARG A 214 31.46 -8.27 3.53
C ARG A 214 31.80 -9.30 4.61
N VAL A 215 32.91 -10.03 4.45
CA VAL A 215 33.38 -11.00 5.45
C VAL A 215 33.65 -10.33 6.80
N ASP A 216 34.38 -9.22 6.80
CA ASP A 216 34.75 -8.50 8.01
C ASP A 216 33.52 -7.83 8.65
N SER A 217 32.63 -7.27 7.83
CA SER A 217 31.32 -6.76 8.26
C SER A 217 30.55 -7.81 9.05
N CYS A 218 30.46 -9.03 8.51
CA CYS A 218 29.69 -10.09 9.14
C CYS A 218 30.36 -10.59 10.42
N ARG A 219 31.66 -10.89 10.37
CA ARG A 219 32.41 -11.42 11.51
C ARG A 219 32.48 -10.45 12.68
N GLN A 220 32.59 -9.16 12.39
CA GLN A 220 32.60 -8.12 13.42
C GLN A 220 31.19 -7.66 13.83
N GLN A 221 30.13 -8.20 13.21
CA GLN A 221 28.75 -7.78 13.42
C GLN A 221 28.57 -6.26 13.29
N LYS A 222 29.24 -5.66 12.30
CA LYS A 222 29.16 -4.23 11.98
C LYS A 222 28.44 -4.06 10.66
N ARG A 223 27.60 -3.03 10.56
CA ARG A 223 26.96 -2.65 9.28
C ARG A 223 27.98 -1.87 8.46
N LEU A 224 28.79 -2.58 7.70
CA LEU A 224 29.79 -1.98 6.82
C LEU A 224 29.31 -2.06 5.38
N TRP A 225 29.46 -0.95 4.67
CA TRP A 225 29.25 -0.84 3.24
C TRP A 225 30.43 -0.10 2.63
N ALA A 226 30.70 -0.33 1.35
CA ALA A 226 31.70 0.44 0.63
C ALA A 226 31.19 1.88 0.48
N LYS A 227 31.95 2.84 1.02
CA LYS A 227 31.73 4.28 0.86
C LYS A 227 32.15 4.72 -0.54
N THR A 228 33.32 4.27 -0.98
CA THR A 228 33.87 4.55 -2.32
C THR A 228 34.62 3.34 -2.86
N LEU A 229 34.71 3.25 -4.19
CA LEU A 229 35.67 2.37 -4.86
C LEU A 229 37.10 2.92 -4.66
N GLY A 230 38.09 2.04 -4.62
CA GLY A 230 39.48 2.40 -4.33
C GLY A 230 39.79 2.49 -2.83
N ALA A 231 41.05 2.80 -2.51
CA ALA A 231 41.49 2.94 -1.13
C ALA A 231 40.90 4.20 -0.45
N CYS A 232 40.81 4.19 0.88
CA CYS A 232 40.44 5.37 1.63
C CYS A 232 41.51 6.45 1.49
N GLN A 233 41.05 7.69 1.30
CA GLN A 233 41.93 8.85 1.32
C GLN A 233 42.43 9.04 2.76
N LYS A 234 43.73 8.89 2.98
CA LYS A 234 44.34 9.45 4.20
C LYS A 234 44.27 10.95 4.05
N GLN A 235 43.47 11.63 4.87
CA GLN A 235 43.57 13.09 4.95
C GLN A 235 45.04 13.42 5.24
N PRO A 236 45.74 14.18 4.39
CA PRO A 236 47.03 14.70 4.79
C PRO A 236 46.79 15.61 6.00
N LEU A 237 47.57 15.41 7.07
CA LEU A 237 47.55 16.21 8.30
C LEU A 237 48.03 17.65 8.09
N PHE A 238 47.61 18.34 7.01
CA PHE A 238 48.01 19.70 6.73
C PHE A 238 46.86 20.47 6.06
N TYR A 239 46.05 21.13 6.90
CA TYR A 239 45.77 22.56 6.78
C TYR A 239 45.17 23.03 8.12
N SER A 240 46.03 23.52 9.02
CA SER A 240 45.61 24.36 10.14
C SER A 240 45.43 25.78 9.58
N PRO A 241 44.21 26.36 9.55
CA PRO A 241 44.03 27.75 9.18
C PRO A 241 44.31 28.62 10.42
N ARG A 242 45.58 28.84 10.76
CA ARG A 242 45.94 29.75 11.86
C ARG A 242 47.26 30.46 11.64
N SER A 243 47.33 31.24 10.57
CA SER A 243 48.42 32.20 10.36
C SER A 243 48.09 33.25 9.29
N TYR A 244 46.98 33.98 9.46
CA TYR A 244 46.79 35.29 8.84
C TYR A 244 46.06 36.19 9.81
N LEU A 245 46.79 36.67 10.83
CA LEU A 245 46.49 37.89 11.57
C LEU A 245 47.84 38.38 12.11
N ARG A 246 48.54 39.14 11.28
CA ARG A 246 49.58 40.09 11.67
C ARG A 246 49.24 41.41 10.98
#